data_AF-A0AA39K1X8-F1
#
_entry.id   AF-A0AA39K1X8-F1
#
_cell.length_a   1.000
_cell.length_b   1.000
_cell.length_c   1.000
_cell.angle_alpha   90.00
_cell.angle_beta   90.00
_cell.angle_gamma   90.00
#
_symmetry.space_group_name_H-M   'P 1'
#
loop_
_entity.id
_entity.type
_entity.pdbx_description
1 polymer ?
#
loop_
_entity_poly.entity_id
_entity_poly.type
_entity_poly.pdbx_seq_one_letter_code
_entity_poly.pdbx_strand_id
1 'polypeptide(L)'
;MVAKIYDPVYFDSEEAEYFDPFILLDLYVSRETHAYQHLKSLYSIKVPHFYGHFIAPLPAQRNRTVNVILLEYIQGRDIRDLVPREKSGALCSTHKDALIDAALRLYFDIYALGVEQVDMQPRNMILR
;
A
#
# COMPACT_ATOMS: atom_id res chain seq x y z
N MET A 1 -6.13 -7.50 11.00
CA MET A 1 -4.88 -6.76 10.75
C MET A 1 -4.09 -7.47 9.66
N VAL A 2 -3.24 -6.75 8.93
CA VAL A 2 -2.33 -7.30 7.91
C VAL A 2 -0.93 -6.79 8.19
N ALA A 3 0.06 -7.68 8.06
CA ALA A 3 1.47 -7.33 8.15
C ALA A 3 2.05 -7.16 6.75
N LYS A 4 2.60 -5.97 6.47
CA LYS A 4 3.44 -5.72 5.29
C LYS A 4 4.90 -5.88 5.72
N ILE A 5 5.56 -6.90 5.16
CA ILE A 5 6.93 -7.26 5.50
C ILE A 5 7.88 -6.60 4.51
N TYR A 6 8.89 -5.92 5.03
CA TYR A 6 9.98 -5.36 4.25
C TYR A 6 11.26 -6.09 4.59
N ASP A 7 11.90 -6.57 3.54
CA ASP A 7 12.99 -7.51 3.67
C ASP A 7 14.01 -7.27 2.56
N PRO A 8 15.25 -6.86 2.90
CA PRO A 8 16.26 -6.47 1.92
C PRO A 8 16.65 -7.63 1.00
N VAL A 9 16.39 -8.89 1.40
CA VAL A 9 16.68 -10.08 0.58
C VAL A 9 15.77 -10.17 -0.65
N TYR A 10 14.62 -9.48 -0.65
CA TYR A 10 13.65 -9.50 -1.75
C TYR A 10 13.66 -8.22 -2.59
N PHE A 11 14.61 -7.31 -2.37
CA PHE A 11 14.83 -6.21 -3.30
C PHE A 11 15.38 -6.80 -4.59
N ASP A 12 14.71 -6.51 -5.71
CA ASP A 12 15.09 -7.12 -6.98
C ASP A 12 16.50 -6.68 -7.40
N SER A 13 17.09 -7.45 -8.31
CA SER A 13 18.46 -7.19 -8.74
C SER A 13 18.61 -5.83 -9.44
N GLU A 14 17.56 -5.26 -10.03
CA GLU A 14 17.67 -3.97 -10.73
C GLU A 14 17.75 -2.81 -9.74
N GLU A 15 16.92 -2.79 -8.69
CA GLU A 15 17.00 -1.78 -7.63
C GLU A 15 18.26 -1.95 -6.77
N ALA A 16 18.62 -3.20 -6.47
CA ALA A 16 19.80 -3.55 -5.68
C ALA A 16 21.14 -3.39 -6.43
N GLU A 17 21.14 -3.39 -7.76
CA GLU A 17 22.36 -3.20 -8.57
C GLU A 17 22.87 -1.75 -8.48
N TYR A 18 21.96 -0.78 -8.35
CA TYR A 18 22.31 0.64 -8.29
C TYR A 18 22.36 1.21 -6.87
N PHE A 19 21.71 0.55 -5.90
CA PHE A 19 21.62 1.03 -4.51
C PHE A 19 21.76 -0.09 -3.50
N ASP A 20 22.35 0.21 -2.34
CA ASP A 20 22.41 -0.72 -1.21
C ASP A 20 20.98 -1.09 -0.76
N PRO A 21 20.59 -2.38 -0.76
CA PRO A 21 19.26 -2.84 -0.36
C PRO A 21 18.84 -2.43 1.05
N PHE A 22 19.80 -2.28 1.97
CA PHE A 22 19.51 -1.83 3.33
C PHE A 22 19.18 -0.35 3.39
N ILE A 23 19.83 0.47 2.54
CA ILE A 23 19.51 1.89 2.43
C ILE A 23 18.13 2.09 1.79
N LEU A 24 17.81 1.31 0.75
CA LEU A 24 16.49 1.35 0.12
C LEU A 24 15.39 0.91 1.08
N LEU A 25 15.63 -0.16 1.85
CA LEU A 25 14.75 -0.63 2.91
C LEU A 25 14.40 0.49 3.90
N ASP A 26 15.43 1.14 4.46
CA ASP A 26 15.25 2.21 5.44
C ASP A 26 14.47 3.38 4.83
N LEU A 27 14.77 3.73 3.58
CA LEU A 27 14.06 4.79 2.84
C LEU A 27 12.57 4.46 2.67
N TYR A 28 12.23 3.25 2.23
CA TYR A 28 10.85 2.84 1.97
C TYR A 28 10.03 2.74 3.26
N VAL A 29 10.59 2.11 4.30
CA VAL A 29 9.92 1.98 5.59
C VAL A 29 9.70 3.34 6.24
N SER A 30 10.71 4.24 6.18
CA SER A 30 10.62 5.59 6.72
C SER A 30 9.56 6.42 5.99
N ARG A 31 9.58 6.42 4.64
CA ARG A 31 8.58 7.13 3.83
C ARG A 31 7.16 6.66 4.11
N GLU A 32 6.93 5.35 4.14
CA GLU A 32 5.58 4.82 4.36
C GLU A 32 5.08 5.08 5.78
N THR A 33 5.93 4.91 6.78
CA THR A 33 5.60 5.23 8.18
C THR A 33 5.23 6.71 8.32
N HIS A 34 6.02 7.61 7.73
CA HIS A 34 5.77 9.04 7.76
C HIS A 34 4.49 9.41 6.99
N ALA A 35 4.23 8.79 5.84
CA ALA A 35 2.99 8.97 5.10
C ALA A 35 1.76 8.64 5.96
N TYR A 36 1.75 7.48 6.63
CA TYR A 36 0.64 7.14 7.52
C TYR A 36 0.45 8.15 8.66
N GLN A 37 1.53 8.69 9.24
CA GLN A 37 1.43 9.74 10.27
C GLN A 37 0.66 10.97 9.79
N HIS A 38 0.82 11.36 8.53
CA HIS A 38 0.07 12.45 7.90
C HIS A 38 -1.39 12.10 7.61
N LEU A 39 -1.67 10.81 7.32
CA LEU A 39 -2.99 10.33 6.91
C LEU A 39 -3.91 9.95 8.08
N LYS A 40 -3.55 10.26 9.32
CA LYS A 40 -4.33 9.91 10.53
C LYS A 40 -5.80 10.31 10.47
N SER A 41 -6.12 11.45 9.88
CA SER A 41 -7.51 11.94 9.72
C SER A 41 -8.35 11.08 8.77
N LEU A 42 -7.71 10.25 7.94
CA LEU A 42 -8.36 9.38 6.95
C LEU A 42 -8.44 7.90 7.40
N TYR A 43 -7.85 7.56 8.55
CA TYR A 43 -7.80 6.18 9.04
C TYR A 43 -9.19 5.57 9.18
N SER A 44 -9.32 4.34 8.70
CA SER A 44 -10.55 3.55 8.73
C SER A 44 -11.73 4.16 7.95
N ILE A 45 -11.54 5.29 7.28
CA ILE A 45 -12.51 5.95 6.40
C ILE A 45 -12.09 5.77 4.95
N LYS A 46 -10.89 6.25 4.61
CA LYS A 46 -10.34 6.27 3.24
C LYS A 46 -9.03 5.51 3.10
N VAL A 47 -8.28 5.36 4.20
CA VAL A 47 -7.03 4.58 4.24
C VAL A 47 -7.05 3.59 5.41
N PRO A 48 -6.29 2.48 5.35
CA PRO A 48 -6.16 1.56 6.48
C PRO A 48 -5.62 2.25 7.72
N HIS A 49 -6.14 1.89 8.90
CA HIS A 49 -5.51 2.27 10.16
C HIS A 49 -4.07 1.73 10.25
N PHE A 50 -3.11 2.59 10.55
CA PHE A 50 -1.72 2.20 10.78
C PHE A 50 -1.48 1.98 12.27
N TYR A 51 -1.19 0.73 12.63
CA TYR A 51 -0.96 0.33 14.02
C TYR A 51 0.49 0.56 14.46
N GLY A 52 1.43 0.61 13.53
CA GLY A 52 2.83 0.89 13.84
C GLY A 52 3.82 0.21 12.91
N HIS A 53 5.08 0.60 13.09
CA HIS A 53 6.26 -0.04 12.53
C HIS A 53 6.94 -0.85 13.63
N PHE A 54 7.29 -2.10 13.30
CA PHE A 54 7.87 -3.07 14.20
C PHE A 54 9.08 -3.74 13.54
N ILE A 55 9.94 -4.31 14.38
CA ILE A 55 10.98 -5.23 13.94
C ILE A 55 10.62 -6.61 14.48
N ALA A 56 10.54 -7.60 13.61
CA ALA A 56 10.14 -8.95 13.98
C ALA A 56 11.18 -9.98 13.52
N PRO A 57 11.49 -11.01 14.33
CA PRO A 57 12.30 -12.13 13.88
C PRO A 57 11.48 -13.03 12.94
N LEU A 58 12.15 -13.64 11.96
CA LEU A 58 11.60 -14.72 11.13
C LEU A 58 12.13 -16.07 11.65
N PRO A 59 11.33 -16.84 12.43
CA PRO A 59 11.82 -18.06 13.07
C PRO A 59 12.30 -19.11 12.09
N ALA A 60 11.60 -19.23 10.95
CA ALA A 60 11.97 -20.15 9.87
C ALA A 60 13.31 -19.80 9.19
N GLN A 61 13.87 -18.61 9.44
CA GLN A 61 15.09 -18.11 8.79
C GLN A 61 16.14 -17.71 9.82
N ARG A 62 16.40 -18.62 10.77
CA ARG A 62 17.41 -18.46 11.84
C ARG A 62 17.22 -17.18 12.67
N ASN A 63 15.96 -16.77 12.89
CA ASN A 63 15.60 -15.56 13.62
C ASN A 63 16.18 -14.26 13.06
N ARG A 64 16.52 -14.20 11.76
CA ARG A 64 16.87 -12.91 11.14
C ARG A 64 15.69 -11.94 11.27
N THR A 65 15.98 -10.67 11.46
CA THR A 65 14.96 -9.63 11.68
C THR A 65 14.52 -9.00 10.37
N VAL A 66 13.25 -8.61 10.30
CA VAL A 66 12.65 -7.85 9.20
C VAL A 66 11.85 -6.67 9.73
N ASN A 67 11.68 -5.66 8.89
CA ASN A 67 10.81 -4.53 9.16
C ASN A 67 9.36 -4.91 8.84
N VAL A 68 8.43 -4.58 9.73
CA VAL A 68 7.01 -4.89 9.59
C VAL A 68 6.18 -3.64 9.81
N ILE A 69 5.35 -3.29 8.82
CA ILE A 69 4.30 -2.28 8.97
C ILE A 69 2.98 -3.01 9.21
N LEU A 70 2.32 -2.72 10.32
CA LEU A 70 1.05 -3.36 10.69
C LEU A 70 -0.13 -2.43 10.38
N LEU A 71 -1.05 -2.93 9.56
CA LEU A 71 -2.19 -2.16 9.05
C LEU A 71 -3.54 -2.84 9.38
N GLU A 72 -4.61 -2.06 9.32
CA GLU A 72 -5.99 -2.54 9.30
C GLU A 72 -6.18 -3.57 8.19
N TYR A 73 -6.87 -4.66 8.50
CA TYR A 73 -7.35 -5.54 7.44
C TYR A 73 -8.64 -4.94 6.89
N ILE A 74 -8.65 -4.63 5.60
CA ILE A 74 -9.84 -4.11 4.94
C ILE A 74 -10.65 -5.28 4.40
N GLN A 75 -11.82 -5.52 4.98
CA GLN A 75 -12.80 -6.44 4.42
C GLN A 75 -13.31 -5.84 3.11
N GLY A 76 -13.13 -6.56 2.00
CA GLY A 76 -13.54 -6.08 0.69
C GLY A 76 -12.83 -6.84 -0.43
N ARG A 77 -12.97 -6.33 -1.65
CA ARG A 77 -12.22 -6.83 -2.82
C ARG A 77 -11.50 -5.68 -3.50
N ASP A 78 -10.30 -5.95 -3.99
CA ASP A 78 -9.57 -4.97 -4.78
C ASP A 78 -10.23 -4.78 -6.16
N ILE A 79 -9.96 -3.64 -6.81
CA ILE A 79 -10.58 -3.32 -8.10
C ILE A 79 -10.18 -4.32 -9.19
N ARG A 80 -8.97 -4.88 -9.13
CA ARG A 80 -8.50 -5.88 -10.11
C ARG A 80 -9.35 -7.16 -10.03
N ASP A 81 -9.76 -7.58 -8.84
CA ASP A 81 -10.64 -8.74 -8.66
C ASP A 81 -12.08 -8.45 -9.09
N LEU A 82 -12.57 -7.24 -8.81
CA LEU A 82 -13.94 -6.83 -9.15
C LEU A 82 -14.13 -6.59 -10.65
N VAL A 83 -13.11 -6.03 -11.30
CA VAL A 83 -13.12 -5.70 -12.72
C VAL A 83 -11.86 -6.30 -13.37
N PRO A 84 -11.85 -7.64 -13.60
CA PRO A 84 -10.75 -8.27 -14.31
C PRO A 84 -10.57 -7.64 -15.69
N ARG A 85 -9.32 -7.59 -16.17
CA ARG A 85 -8.96 -6.91 -17.41
C ARG A 85 -9.79 -7.40 -18.60
N GLU A 86 -10.11 -8.68 -18.62
CA GLU A 86 -10.90 -9.37 -19.65
C GLU A 86 -12.37 -8.92 -19.66
N LYS A 87 -12.87 -8.45 -18.51
CA LYS A 87 -14.27 -8.03 -18.31
C LYS A 87 -14.43 -6.51 -18.20
N SER A 88 -13.34 -5.75 -18.26
CA SER A 88 -13.36 -4.28 -18.19
C SER A 88 -14.24 -3.63 -19.26
N GLY A 89 -14.36 -4.25 -20.44
CA GLY A 89 -15.26 -3.82 -21.51
C GLY A 89 -16.75 -3.94 -21.15
N ALA A 90 -17.11 -4.89 -20.28
CA ALA A 90 -18.50 -5.16 -19.89
C ALA A 90 -19.01 -4.25 -18.75
N LEU A 91 -18.12 -3.53 -18.06
CA LEU A 91 -18.53 -2.58 -17.03
C LEU A 91 -19.17 -1.34 -17.70
N CYS A 92 -20.39 -1.00 -17.31
CA CYS A 92 -21.10 0.15 -17.87
C CYS A 92 -20.37 1.48 -17.54
N SER A 93 -20.61 2.51 -18.35
CA SER A 93 -19.97 3.82 -18.20
C SER A 93 -20.19 4.41 -16.80
N THR A 94 -21.42 4.34 -16.28
CA THR A 94 -21.75 4.87 -14.95
C THR A 94 -20.88 4.29 -13.84
N HIS A 95 -20.62 2.97 -13.84
CA HIS A 95 -19.75 2.36 -12.84
C HIS A 95 -18.27 2.70 -13.06
N LYS A 96 -17.83 2.81 -14.31
CA LYS A 96 -16.46 3.26 -14.63
C LYS A 96 -16.21 4.67 -14.11
N ASP A 97 -17.14 5.59 -14.39
CA ASP A 97 -17.05 6.99 -13.99
C ASP A 97 -17.05 7.10 -12.46
N ALA A 98 -17.91 6.35 -11.77
CA ALA A 98 -17.96 6.32 -10.31
C ALA A 98 -16.63 5.81 -9.68
N LEU A 99 -16.01 4.78 -10.27
CA LEU A 99 -14.72 4.27 -9.80
C LEU A 99 -13.60 5.28 -9.99
N ILE A 100 -13.54 5.92 -11.16
CA ILE A 100 -12.52 6.92 -11.48
C ILE A 100 -12.69 8.15 -10.57
N ASP A 101 -13.93 8.64 -10.38
CA ASP A 101 -14.22 9.76 -9.49
C ASP A 101 -13.83 9.44 -8.03
N ALA A 102 -14.18 8.25 -7.54
CA ALA A 102 -13.76 7.80 -6.21
C ALA A 102 -12.22 7.71 -6.08
N ALA A 103 -11.53 7.19 -7.09
CA ALA A 103 -10.06 7.11 -7.12
C ALA A 103 -9.40 8.50 -7.06
N LEU A 104 -9.88 9.43 -7.89
CA LEU A 104 -9.35 10.79 -7.96
C LEU A 104 -9.59 11.55 -6.66
N ARG A 105 -10.80 11.45 -6.09
CA ARG A 105 -11.10 12.06 -4.77
C ARG A 105 -10.16 11.53 -3.70
N LEU A 106 -10.01 10.21 -3.60
CA LEU A 106 -9.09 9.58 -2.66
C LEU A 106 -7.64 10.09 -2.85
N TYR A 107 -7.16 10.13 -4.09
CA TYR A 107 -5.83 10.65 -4.41
C TYR A 107 -5.66 12.09 -3.94
N PHE A 108 -6.61 12.98 -4.24
CA PHE A 108 -6.52 14.38 -3.83
C PHE A 108 -6.68 14.59 -2.33
N ASP A 109 -7.47 13.77 -1.64
CA ASP A 109 -7.55 13.78 -0.17
C ASP A 109 -6.21 13.42 0.47
N ILE A 110 -5.51 12.41 -0.08
CA ILE A 110 -4.17 11.99 0.37
C ILE A 110 -3.14 13.10 0.06
N TYR A 111 -3.19 13.65 -1.16
CA TYR A 111 -2.28 14.71 -1.61
C TYR A 111 -2.42 15.99 -0.79
N ALA A 112 -3.65 16.38 -0.43
CA ALA A 112 -3.92 17.55 0.40
C ALA A 112 -3.29 17.46 1.81
N LEU A 113 -2.96 16.24 2.26
CA LEU A 113 -2.26 15.99 3.53
C LEU A 113 -0.73 15.93 3.37
N GLY A 114 -0.22 16.25 2.18
CA GLY A 114 1.21 16.30 1.88
C GLY A 114 1.83 14.94 1.55
N VAL A 115 1.00 13.95 1.18
CA VAL A 115 1.47 12.62 0.80
C VAL A 115 1.26 12.40 -0.70
N GLU A 116 2.33 12.10 -1.42
CA GLU A 116 2.25 11.71 -2.83
C GLU A 116 2.06 10.19 -2.93
N GLN A 117 0.85 9.75 -3.33
CA GLN A 117 0.58 8.34 -3.56
C GLN A 117 0.95 7.95 -5.00
N VAL A 118 2.07 7.26 -5.15
CA VAL A 118 2.64 6.88 -6.45
C VAL A 118 2.11 5.54 -6.99
N ASP A 119 1.46 4.71 -6.16
CA ASP A 119 0.97 3.39 -6.55
C ASP A 119 -0.56 3.27 -6.46
N MET A 120 -1.28 4.14 -7.17
CA MET A 120 -2.75 4.10 -7.34
C MET A 120 -3.22 2.97 -8.28
N GLN A 121 -2.54 1.82 -8.27
CA GLN A 121 -2.92 0.69 -9.10
C GLN A 121 -4.19 0.00 -8.57
N PRO A 122 -5.02 -0.63 -9.43
CA PRO A 122 -6.28 -1.27 -9.03
C PRO A 122 -6.18 -2.26 -7.86
N ARG A 123 -5.03 -2.94 -7.70
CA ARG A 123 -4.77 -3.86 -6.58
C ARG A 123 -4.68 -3.18 -5.21
N ASN A 124 -4.40 -1.88 -5.16
CA ASN A 124 -4.25 -1.10 -3.93
C ASN A 124 -5.51 -0.31 -3.57
N MET A 125 -6.57 -0.47 -4.37
CA MET A 125 -7.87 0.16 -4.15
C MET A 125 -8.88 -0.91 -3.78
N ILE A 126 -9.45 -0.84 -2.59
CA ILE A 126 -10.40 -1.84 -2.08
C ILE A 126 -11.78 -1.20 -1.94
N LEU A 127 -12.79 -1.83 -2.54
CA LEU A 127 -14.19 -1.50 -2.25
C LEU A 127 -14.67 -2.32 -1.06
N ARG A 128 -15.22 -1.61 -0.08
CA ARG A 128 -15.86 -2.15 1.12
C ARG A 128 -17.35 -2.40 0.86
#